data_AF-A0A816JF68-F1
#
_entry.id   AF-A0A816JF68-F1
#
_cell.length_a   1.000
_cell.length_b   1.000
_cell.length_c   1.000
_cell.angle_alpha   90.00
_cell.angle_beta   90.00
_cell.angle_gamma   90.00
#
_symmetry.space_group_name_H-M   'P 1'
#
loop_
_entity.id
_entity.type
_entity.pdbx_description
1 polymer ?
#
loop_
_entity_poly.entity_id
_entity_poly.type
_entity_poly.pdbx_seq_one_letter_code
_entity_poly.pdbx_strand_id
1 'polypeptide(L)' 'MKTCVSEAVKLLEATGISTVPGSGFGQKEGVFHLRTTILPAEEEMPEIMESFMKFNDEFMSQYGDNFGYSRM' A
#
# COMPACT_ATOMS: atom_id res chain seq x y z
N MET A 1 2.97 -5.91 -15.66
CA MET A 1 1.76 -5.81 -14.81
C MET A 1 2.15 -5.05 -13.53
N LYS A 2 2.15 -3.71 -13.55
CA LYS A 2 2.68 -2.86 -12.46
C LYS A 2 1.70 -1.70 -12.24
N THR A 3 0.72 -1.88 -11.35
CA THR A 3 -0.36 -0.88 -11.14
C THR A 3 -0.71 -0.80 -9.66
N CYS A 4 -1.20 0.36 -9.18
CA CYS A 4 -1.75 0.49 -7.82
C CYS A 4 -2.80 -0.57 -7.49
N VAL A 5 -3.55 -1.03 -8.50
CA VAL A 5 -4.56 -2.08 -8.34
C VAL A 5 -3.94 -3.37 -7.82
N SER A 6 -2.78 -3.78 -8.35
CA SER A 6 -2.12 -5.01 -7.91
C SER A 6 -1.54 -4.92 -6.50
N GLU A 7 -1.14 -3.73 -6.07
CA GLU A 7 -0.66 -3.47 -4.71
C GLU A 7 -1.82 -3.55 -3.71
N ALA A 8 -2.95 -2.90 -4.02
CA ALA A 8 -4.16 -2.92 -3.19
C ALA A 8 -4.72 -4.34 -2.99
N VAL A 9 -4.74 -5.17 -4.04
CA VAL A 9 -5.22 -6.56 -3.95
C VAL A 9 -4.30 -7.40 -3.06
N LYS A 10 -2.97 -7.27 -3.21
CA LYS A 10 -2.01 -8.01 -2.39
C LYS A 10 -2.04 -7.59 -0.92
N LEU A 11 -2.24 -6.30 -0.64
CA LEU A 11 -2.41 -5.80 0.72
C LEU A 11 -3.65 -6.45 1.36
N LEU A 12 -4.77 -6.50 0.64
CA LEU A 12 -6.00 -7.14 1.10
C LEU A 12 -5.79 -8.63 1.37
N GLU A 13 -5.14 -9.36 0.47
CA GLU A 13 -4.88 -10.80 0.62
C GLU A 13 -3.97 -11.12 1.82
N ALA A 14 -2.96 -10.28 2.08
CA ALA A 14 -1.99 -10.50 3.15
C ALA A 14 -2.48 -10.06 4.54
N THR A 15 -3.20 -8.94 4.61
CA THR A 15 -3.50 -8.25 5.88
C THR A 15 -4.99 -8.16 6.18
N GLY A 16 -5.86 -8.39 5.20
CA GLY A 16 -7.30 -8.12 5.29
C GLY A 16 -7.67 -6.63 5.16
N ILE A 17 -6.70 -5.73 4.99
CA ILE A 17 -6.94 -4.29 4.90
C ILE A 17 -7.41 -3.93 3.48
N SER A 18 -8.65 -3.45 3.37
CA SER A 18 -9.22 -2.98 2.11
C SER A 18 -8.85 -1.52 1.84
N THR A 19 -8.16 -1.25 0.73
CA THR A 19 -7.81 0.09 0.26
C THR A 19 -8.31 0.34 -1.15
N VAL A 20 -8.35 1.61 -1.57
CA VAL A 20 -8.71 1.96 -2.95
C VAL A 20 -7.46 2.42 -3.71
N PRO A 21 -7.16 1.85 -4.90
CA PRO A 21 -6.00 2.24 -5.68
C PRO A 21 -6.16 3.64 -6.27
N GLY A 22 -5.07 4.42 -6.23
CA GLY A 22 -4.99 5.79 -6.75
C GLY A 22 -5.19 5.93 -8.26
N SER A 23 -5.08 4.83 -9.01
CA SER A 23 -5.18 4.83 -10.48
C SER A 23 -6.53 5.34 -10.98
N GLY A 24 -7.59 5.25 -10.18
CA GLY A 24 -8.92 5.78 -10.50
C GLY A 24 -9.11 7.28 -10.21
N PHE A 25 -8.15 7.94 -9.57
CA PHE A 25 -8.26 9.32 -9.07
C PHE A 25 -7.40 10.33 -9.83
N GLY A 26 -6.71 9.90 -10.89
CA GLY A 26 -5.78 10.76 -11.63
C GLY A 26 -4.47 10.96 -10.86
N GLN A 27 -3.60 9.94 -10.89
CA GLN A 27 -2.25 10.01 -10.32
C GLN A 27 -1.22 10.38 -11.39
N LYS A 28 -0.13 11.03 -10.98
CA LYS A 28 1.01 11.30 -11.86
C LYS A 28 1.66 9.99 -12.32
N GLU A 29 2.20 9.96 -13.54
CA GLU A 29 2.91 8.79 -14.05
C GLU A 29 4.14 8.47 -13.18
N GLY A 30 4.36 7.18 -12.90
CA GLY A 30 5.47 6.72 -12.06
C GLY A 30 5.29 6.92 -10.55
N VAL A 31 4.17 7.47 -10.07
CA VAL A 31 3.81 7.48 -8.64
C VAL A 31 2.62 6.59 -8.37
N PHE A 32 2.62 5.95 -7.21
CA PHE A 32 1.60 5.00 -6.80
C PHE A 32 1.00 5.47 -5.48
N HIS A 33 -0.34 5.54 -5.44
CA HIS A 33 -1.07 5.95 -4.24
C HIS A 33 -2.09 4.88 -3.85
N LEU A 34 -2.33 4.78 -2.56
CA LEU A 34 -3.44 4.05 -1.98
C LEU A 34 -4.25 5.00 -1.11
N ARG A 35 -5.57 4.89 -1.19
CA ARG A 35 -6.50 5.60 -0.30
C ARG A 35 -6.98 4.62 0.77
N THR A 36 -6.76 4.97 2.03
CA THR A 36 -7.29 4.28 3.21
C THR A 36 -8.19 5.22 4.03
N THR A 37 -8.84 4.69 5.06
CA THR A 37 -9.72 5.43 5.96
C THR A 37 -9.22 5.35 7.40
N ILE A 38 -9.35 6.44 8.14
CA ILE A 38 -9.02 6.54 9.57
C ILE A 38 -10.25 6.31 10.47
N LEU A 39 -11.19 5.48 10.02
CA LEU A 39 -12.41 5.14 10.74
C LEU A 39 -12.24 4.12 11.88
N PRO A 40 -11.23 3.22 11.89
CA PRO A 40 -10.98 2.35 13.04
C PRO A 40 -10.74 3.15 14.33
N ALA A 41 -10.97 2.52 15.47
CA ALA A 41 -10.72 3.18 16.75
C ALA A 41 -9.22 3.47 16.92
N GLU A 42 -8.87 4.56 17.62
CA GLU A 42 -7.46 4.95 17.83
C GLU A 42 -6.64 3.85 18.51
N GLU A 43 -7.28 3.01 19.32
CA GLU A 43 -6.65 1.86 20.00
C GLU A 43 -6.30 0.70 19.05
N GLU A 44 -7.01 0.56 17.93
CA GLU A 44 -6.78 -0.48 16.91
C GLU A 44 -5.78 -0.01 15.83
N MET A 45 -5.59 1.31 15.71
CA MET A 45 -4.69 1.90 14.71
C MET A 45 -3.25 1.39 14.81
N PRO A 46 -2.62 1.22 15.98
CA PRO A 46 -1.24 0.72 16.06
C PRO A 46 -1.06 -0.65 15.39
N GLU A 47 -1.99 -1.59 15.61
CA GLU A 47 -1.93 -2.94 15.03
C GLU A 47 -2.13 -2.92 13.52
N ILE A 48 -3.09 -2.12 13.04
CA ILE A 48 -3.35 -1.95 11.60
C ILE A 48 -2.13 -1.34 10.91
N MET A 49 -1.50 -0.34 11.53
CA MET A 49 -0.33 0.34 10.98
C MET A 49 0.91 -0.57 10.99
N GLU A 50 1.08 -1.41 12.02
CA GLU A 50 2.16 -2.40 12.06
C GLU A 50 2.01 -3.45 10.95
N SER A 51 0.78 -3.98 10.77
CA SER A 51 0.46 -4.92 9.70
C SER A 51 0.71 -4.31 8.32
N PHE A 52 0.28 -3.06 8.12
CA PHE A 52 0.50 -2.31 6.88
C PHE A 52 2.00 -2.08 6.61
N MET A 53 2.76 -1.67 7.63
CA MET A 53 4.20 -1.42 7.51
C MET A 53 4.95 -2.69 7.12
N LYS A 54 4.66 -3.81 7.80
CA LYS A 54 5.29 -5.10 7.51
C LYS A 54 5.01 -5.56 6.08
N PHE A 55 3.75 -5.47 5.63
CA PHE A 55 3.40 -5.77 4.24
C PHE A 55 4.17 -4.88 3.27
N ASN A 56 4.21 -3.57 3.51
CA ASN A 56 4.90 -2.63 2.64
C ASN A 56 6.41 -2.89 2.57
N ASP A 57 7.04 -3.25 3.68
CA ASP A 57 8.46 -3.62 3.70
C ASP A 57 8.75 -4.87 2.88
N GLU A 58 7.95 -5.91 3.05
CA GLU A 58 8.07 -7.16 2.27
C GLU A 58 7.78 -6.91 0.79
N PHE A 59 6.77 -6.11 0.48
CA PHE A 59 6.42 -5.73 -0.89
C PHE A 59 7.56 -4.94 -1.54
N MET A 60 8.12 -3.94 -0.86
CA MET A 60 9.23 -3.14 -1.39
C MET A 60 10.51 -3.96 -1.49
N SER A 61 10.76 -4.94 -0.61
CA SER A 61 11.88 -5.86 -0.76
C SER A 61 11.74 -6.75 -2.02
N GLN A 62 10.52 -7.14 -2.39
CA GLN A 62 10.28 -8.00 -3.56
C GLN A 62 10.20 -7.22 -4.88
N TYR A 63 9.70 -5.99 -4.84
CA TYR A 63 9.36 -5.22 -6.03
C TYR A 63 10.10 -3.88 -6.16
N GLY A 64 10.74 -3.37 -5.10
CA GLY A 64 11.30 -2.01 -5.01
C GLY A 64 12.49 -1.71 -5.92
N ASP A 65 13.35 -2.70 -6.18
CA ASP A 65 14.51 -2.54 -7.08
C ASP A 65 14.11 -2.20 -8.52
N ASN A 66 12.87 -2.52 -8.91
CA ASN A 66 12.35 -2.28 -10.24
C ASN A 66 11.82 -0.85 -10.47
N PHE A 67 11.89 0.05 -9.47
CA PHE A 67 11.26 1.37 -9.52
C PHE A 67 12.20 2.56 -9.24
N GLY A 68 13.49 2.33 -8.98
CA GLY A 68 14.40 3.44 -8.62
C GLY A 68 13.95 4.21 -7.38
N TYR A 69 13.19 3.54 -6.50
CA TYR A 69 12.62 4.12 -5.30
C TYR A 69 13.70 4.18 -4.23
N SER A 70 14.34 5.34 -4.06
CA SER A 70 15.20 5.58 -2.91
C SER A 70 14.32 5.72 -1.68
N ARG A 71 14.39 4.77 -0.74
CA ARG A 71 14.00 5.05 0.65
C ARG A 71 14.91 6.19 1.11
N MET A 72 14.35 7.38 1.22
CA MET A 72 15.05 8.55 1.75
C MET A 72 15.10 8.46 3.27
#